data_AF-A0A6N7LW24-F1
#
_entry.id   AF-A0A6N7LW24-F1
#
_cell.length_a   1.000
_cell.length_b   1.000
_cell.length_c   1.000
_cell.angle_alpha   90.00
_cell.angle_beta   90.00
_cell.angle_gamma   90.00
#
_symmetry.space_group_name_H-M   'P 1'
#
loop_
_entity.id
_entity.type
_entity.pdbx_description
1 polymer ?
#
loop_
_entity_poly.entity_id
_entity_poly.type
_entity_poly.pdbx_seq_one_letter_code
_entity_poly.pdbx_strand_id
1 'polypeptide(L)'
;MALWMITRVRDKAMWLLRVCDQHYGLKQGHRIEWERSYCIRMVEQGAPCIVPDTREEPVYQAAEINDDLAIGAYLGLPLMDSRDQLFGTLCALDPHAQPATLEMHLPELEHHAALISYTLEHALRDAQQQRLTTFIEHPDRCEDTGLPGRDGWQDIFEQEQENCRSLGVESTVMYLHAAEDADSLVIADSLAALLRDQDSVAHLGGNQFGILLTDTDHNKAARIADRIRDALNAKRMLVRLHQDSLTPP
;
A
#
# COMPACT_ATOMS: atom_id res chain seq x y z
N MET A 1 -16.29 11.90 18.86
CA MET A 1 -15.74 10.86 17.98
C MET A 1 -14.77 10.00 18.76
N ALA A 2 -15.11 8.73 18.98
CA ALA A 2 -14.32 7.75 19.72
C ALA A 2 -13.19 7.13 18.89
N LEU A 3 -13.28 7.22 17.57
CA LEU A 3 -12.32 6.68 16.62
C LEU A 3 -12.08 7.69 15.49
N TRP A 4 -10.82 7.89 15.12
CA TRP A 4 -10.38 8.58 13.91
C TRP A 4 -9.43 7.71 13.12
N MET A 5 -9.58 7.71 11.80
CA MET A 5 -8.84 6.85 10.89
C MET A 5 -8.47 7.59 9.61
N ILE A 6 -7.21 7.42 9.18
CA ILE A 6 -6.80 7.62 7.79
C ILE A 6 -6.66 6.25 7.16
N THR A 7 -7.32 6.03 6.04
CA THR A 7 -7.40 4.73 5.38
C THR A 7 -6.74 4.74 4.01
N ARG A 8 -6.48 3.54 3.49
CA ARG A 8 -6.05 3.27 2.12
C ARG A 8 -7.00 2.28 1.46
N VAL A 9 -7.50 2.60 0.28
CA VAL A 9 -8.38 1.70 -0.48
C VAL A 9 -7.61 1.11 -1.67
N ARG A 10 -7.54 -0.23 -1.72
CA ARG A 10 -6.91 -1.02 -2.80
C ARG A 10 -7.63 -2.35 -2.93
N ASP A 11 -7.94 -2.77 -4.17
CA ASP A 11 -8.49 -4.10 -4.48
C ASP A 11 -9.65 -4.55 -3.55
N LYS A 12 -10.62 -3.65 -3.33
CA LYS A 12 -11.78 -3.83 -2.43
C LYS A 12 -11.45 -4.02 -0.94
N ALA A 13 -10.21 -3.80 -0.55
CA ALA A 13 -9.78 -3.72 0.83
C ALA A 13 -9.59 -2.26 1.27
N MET A 14 -10.00 -1.96 2.50
CA MET A 14 -9.70 -0.71 3.18
C MET A 14 -8.75 -1.00 4.34
N TRP A 15 -7.51 -0.51 4.22
CA TRP A 15 -6.46 -0.65 5.22
C TRP A 15 -6.40 0.56 6.13
N LEU A 16 -6.19 0.31 7.42
CA LEU A 16 -6.07 1.36 8.43
C LEU A 16 -4.63 1.85 8.52
N LEU A 17 -4.33 3.03 7.98
CA LEU A 17 -2.97 3.59 7.98
C LEU A 17 -2.63 4.35 9.25
N ARG A 18 -3.56 5.14 9.77
CA ARG A 18 -3.43 5.84 11.05
C ARG A 18 -4.73 5.68 11.80
N VAL A 19 -4.62 5.37 13.09
CA VAL A 19 -5.76 5.10 13.95
C VAL A 19 -5.55 5.80 15.29
N CYS A 20 -6.56 6.55 15.72
CA CYS A 20 -6.71 7.02 17.09
C CYS A 20 -8.03 6.44 17.60
N ASP A 21 -7.97 5.37 18.38
CA ASP A 21 -9.13 4.63 18.85
C ASP A 21 -9.17 4.57 20.38
N GLN A 22 -10.36 4.76 20.94
CA GLN A 22 -10.65 4.68 22.37
C GLN A 22 -11.79 3.69 22.68
N HIS A 23 -12.36 3.01 21.67
CA HIS A 23 -13.56 2.21 21.84
C HIS A 23 -13.57 0.87 21.07
N TYR A 24 -13.20 0.86 19.78
CA TYR A 24 -13.49 -0.28 18.90
C TYR A 24 -12.39 -1.36 18.88
N GLY A 25 -11.23 -1.10 19.49
CA GLY A 25 -10.08 -2.01 19.48
C GLY A 25 -9.38 -2.12 18.12
N LEU A 26 -9.63 -1.18 17.21
CA LEU A 26 -9.02 -1.11 15.90
C LEU A 26 -7.59 -0.56 15.99
N LYS A 27 -6.72 -1.06 15.12
CA LYS A 27 -5.30 -0.69 15.09
C LYS A 27 -4.86 -0.41 13.66
N GLN A 28 -3.75 0.31 13.54
CA GLN A 28 -3.03 0.38 12.27
C GLN A 28 -2.78 -1.03 11.76
N GLY A 29 -2.99 -1.24 10.45
CA GLY A 29 -2.85 -2.55 9.83
C GLY A 29 -4.14 -3.32 9.64
N HIS A 30 -5.13 -3.07 10.49
CA HIS A 30 -6.39 -3.78 10.37
C HIS A 30 -7.02 -3.52 9.00
N ARG A 31 -7.54 -4.59 8.40
CA ARG A 31 -8.20 -4.58 7.11
C ARG A 31 -9.71 -4.68 7.32
N ILE A 32 -10.44 -3.77 6.70
CA ILE A 32 -11.90 -3.78 6.63
C ILE A 32 -12.29 -4.00 5.16
N GLU A 33 -13.32 -4.82 4.93
CA GLU A 33 -13.86 -5.01 3.58
C GLU A 33 -14.52 -3.72 3.10
N TRP A 34 -14.06 -3.20 1.95
CA TRP A 34 -14.50 -1.90 1.44
C TRP A 34 -16.02 -1.85 1.25
N GLU A 35 -16.59 -2.91 0.66
CA GLU A 35 -18.01 -3.03 0.32
C GLU A 35 -18.95 -3.02 1.53
N ARG A 36 -18.44 -3.43 2.70
CA ARG A 36 -19.20 -3.47 3.96
C ARG A 36 -19.18 -2.13 4.70
N SER A 37 -18.20 -1.27 4.43
CA SER A 37 -17.92 -0.05 5.19
C SER A 37 -18.95 1.07 4.98
N TYR A 38 -19.00 2.04 5.89
CA TYR A 38 -19.72 3.30 5.64
C TYR A 38 -19.01 4.16 4.59
N CYS A 39 -17.68 4.06 4.49
CA CYS A 39 -16.86 4.85 3.58
C CYS A 39 -17.24 4.66 2.12
N ILE A 40 -17.54 3.43 1.67
CA ILE A 40 -17.99 3.19 0.29
C ILE A 40 -19.35 3.85 0.00
N ARG A 41 -20.24 3.92 0.99
CA ARG A 41 -21.55 4.57 0.84
C ARG A 41 -21.36 6.07 0.62
N MET A 42 -20.47 6.70 1.40
CA MET A 42 -20.11 8.11 1.24
C MET A 42 -19.46 8.38 -0.13
N VAL A 43 -18.46 7.57 -0.51
CA VAL A 43 -17.67 7.81 -1.74
C VAL A 43 -18.47 7.51 -3.01
N GLU A 44 -19.13 6.36 -3.09
CA GLU A 44 -19.73 5.87 -4.34
C GLU A 44 -21.23 6.16 -4.46
N GLN A 45 -21.94 6.32 -3.34
CA GLN A 45 -23.39 6.54 -3.34
C GLN A 45 -23.78 7.99 -3.03
N GLY A 46 -22.80 8.86 -2.75
CA GLY A 46 -23.04 10.26 -2.40
C GLY A 46 -23.76 10.43 -1.07
N ALA A 47 -23.62 9.46 -0.15
CA ALA A 47 -24.20 9.54 1.18
C ALA A 47 -23.54 10.67 2.01
N PRO A 48 -24.24 11.24 3.02
CA PRO A 48 -23.75 12.39 3.77
C PRO A 48 -22.38 12.17 4.44
N CYS A 49 -21.47 13.14 4.28
CA CYS A 49 -20.13 13.09 4.88
C CYS A 49 -20.14 13.18 6.41
N ILE A 50 -21.16 13.77 7.01
CA ILE A 50 -21.31 13.87 8.48
C ILE A 50 -22.73 13.42 8.82
N VAL A 51 -22.83 12.49 9.78
CA VAL A 51 -24.07 11.94 10.28
C VAL A 51 -24.01 11.93 11.81
N PRO A 52 -24.61 12.92 12.49
CA PRO A 52 -24.62 12.98 13.93
C PRO A 52 -25.37 11.81 14.59
N ASP A 53 -26.41 11.27 13.92
CA ASP A 53 -27.14 10.08 14.36
C ASP A 53 -27.41 9.14 13.18
N THR A 54 -26.72 8.00 13.14
CA THR A 54 -26.82 7.03 12.04
C THR A 54 -28.21 6.41 11.91
N ARG A 55 -29.03 6.45 12.97
CA ARG A 55 -30.42 5.96 12.95
C ARG A 55 -31.34 6.84 12.11
N GLU A 56 -30.90 8.05 11.78
CA GLU A 56 -31.63 8.97 10.91
C GLU A 56 -31.27 8.77 9.43
N GLU A 57 -30.23 7.99 9.12
CA GLU A 57 -29.71 7.81 7.76
C GLU A 57 -29.84 6.36 7.27
N PRO A 58 -30.84 6.04 6.41
CA PRO A 58 -31.12 4.68 5.96
C PRO A 58 -29.95 3.99 5.23
N VAL A 59 -29.16 4.76 4.47
CA VAL A 59 -28.02 4.24 3.70
C VAL A 59 -26.94 3.63 4.60
N TYR A 60 -26.76 4.22 5.79
CA TYR A 60 -25.79 3.75 6.78
C TYR A 60 -26.36 2.62 7.64
N GLN A 61 -27.64 2.66 7.98
CA GLN A 61 -28.30 1.56 8.70
C GLN A 61 -28.23 0.23 7.93
N ALA A 62 -28.33 0.29 6.60
CA ALA A 62 -28.27 -0.89 5.74
C ALA A 62 -26.85 -1.43 5.50
N ALA A 63 -25.80 -0.80 6.03
CA ALA A 63 -24.43 -1.25 5.80
C ALA A 63 -24.01 -2.38 6.76
N GLU A 64 -23.39 -3.41 6.18
CA GLU A 64 -23.03 -4.67 6.85
C GLU A 64 -21.97 -4.51 7.96
N ILE A 65 -21.23 -3.39 7.99
CA ILE A 65 -20.29 -3.11 9.09
C ILE A 65 -20.99 -2.97 10.45
N ASN A 66 -22.30 -2.72 10.46
CA ASN A 66 -23.08 -2.66 11.69
C ASN A 66 -23.20 -3.99 12.43
N ASP A 67 -22.93 -5.12 11.74
CA ASP A 67 -22.87 -6.44 12.37
C ASP A 67 -21.62 -6.57 13.28
N ASP A 68 -20.56 -5.83 12.97
CA ASP A 68 -19.27 -5.89 13.65
C ASP A 68 -19.05 -4.71 14.60
N LEU A 69 -19.56 -3.51 14.26
CA LEU A 69 -19.33 -2.27 15.00
C LEU A 69 -20.67 -1.55 15.29
N ALA A 70 -20.89 -1.17 16.54
CA ALA A 70 -21.99 -0.29 16.90
C ALA A 70 -21.62 1.16 16.58
N ILE A 71 -22.16 1.72 15.49
CA ILE A 71 -21.85 3.08 15.02
C ILE A 71 -23.07 3.99 15.22
N GLY A 72 -23.01 4.88 16.20
CA GLY A 72 -24.04 5.88 16.49
C GLY A 72 -23.86 7.21 15.75
N ALA A 73 -22.63 7.57 15.40
CA ALA A 73 -22.31 8.73 14.56
C ALA A 73 -21.17 8.42 13.58
N TYR A 74 -21.21 9.08 12.43
CA TYR A 74 -20.25 8.90 11.34
C TYR A 74 -19.75 10.25 10.82
N LEU A 75 -18.47 10.27 10.45
CA LEU A 75 -17.86 11.31 9.65
C LEU A 75 -16.95 10.62 8.63
N GLY A 76 -17.02 11.02 7.38
CA GLY A 76 -16.18 10.51 6.31
C GLY A 76 -15.93 11.56 5.25
N LEU A 77 -14.68 11.69 4.85
CA LEU A 77 -14.24 12.52 3.74
C LEU A 77 -13.31 11.72 2.83
N PRO A 78 -13.50 11.79 1.51
CA PRO A 78 -12.59 11.14 0.58
C PRO A 78 -11.23 11.83 0.60
N LEU A 79 -10.18 11.04 0.51
CA LEU A 79 -8.81 11.51 0.26
C LEU A 79 -8.50 11.21 -1.21
N MET A 80 -8.52 12.26 -2.04
CA MET A 80 -8.32 12.19 -3.48
C MET A 80 -6.97 12.79 -3.86
N ASP A 81 -6.27 12.19 -4.81
CA ASP A 81 -5.06 12.80 -5.37
C ASP A 81 -5.38 13.92 -6.37
N SER A 82 -4.34 14.59 -6.89
CA SER A 82 -4.51 15.66 -7.90
C SER A 82 -5.11 15.22 -9.24
N ARG A 83 -5.34 13.92 -9.44
CA ARG A 83 -5.95 13.32 -10.63
C ARG A 83 -7.37 12.79 -10.35
N ASP A 84 -7.97 13.19 -9.23
CA ASP A 84 -9.26 12.71 -8.75
C ASP A 84 -9.31 11.19 -8.51
N GLN A 85 -8.15 10.55 -8.26
CA GLN A 85 -8.10 9.15 -7.87
C GLN A 85 -8.22 9.00 -6.35
N LEU A 86 -9.10 8.09 -5.93
CA LEU A 86 -9.26 7.74 -4.52
C LEU A 86 -7.99 7.10 -3.96
N PHE A 87 -7.38 7.76 -2.98
CA PHE A 87 -6.37 7.17 -2.11
C PHE A 87 -7.04 6.35 -1.00
N GLY A 88 -8.04 6.92 -0.34
CA GLY A 88 -8.73 6.35 0.81
C GLY A 88 -9.65 7.37 1.47
N THR A 89 -9.83 7.29 2.78
CA THR A 89 -10.73 8.21 3.51
C THR A 89 -10.11 8.71 4.80
N LEU A 90 -10.45 9.95 5.17
CA LEU A 90 -10.42 10.41 6.55
C LEU A 90 -11.81 10.10 7.12
N CYS A 91 -11.89 9.26 8.13
CA CYS A 91 -13.18 8.92 8.73
C CYS A 91 -13.10 8.83 10.25
N ALA A 92 -14.24 9.07 10.89
CA ALA A 92 -14.39 8.99 12.33
C ALA A 92 -15.71 8.32 12.69
N LEU A 93 -15.67 7.46 13.71
CA LEU A 93 -16.83 6.74 14.22
C LEU A 93 -17.03 7.07 15.70
N ASP A 94 -18.29 7.04 16.14
CA ASP A 94 -18.64 7.15 17.56
C ASP A 94 -19.77 6.16 17.87
N PRO A 95 -19.72 5.40 18.98
CA PRO A 95 -20.80 4.47 19.33
C PRO A 95 -22.09 5.18 19.72
N HIS A 96 -22.02 6.49 20.01
CA HIS A 96 -23.17 7.29 20.41
C HIS A 96 -23.41 8.40 19.41
N ALA A 97 -24.70 8.74 19.24
CA ALA A 97 -25.09 9.92 18.51
C ALA A 97 -24.40 11.17 19.07
N GLN A 98 -24.01 12.06 18.19
CA GLN A 98 -23.32 13.32 18.50
C GLN A 98 -24.29 14.51 18.34
N PRO A 99 -23.99 15.67 18.93
CA PRO A 99 -24.77 16.87 18.72
C PRO A 99 -24.84 17.25 17.24
N ALA A 100 -26.02 17.71 16.77
CA ALA A 100 -26.22 18.16 15.38
C ALA A 100 -25.24 19.27 14.94
N THR A 101 -24.67 20.01 15.90
CA THR A 101 -23.61 21.00 15.65
C THR A 101 -22.36 20.40 14.99
N LEU A 102 -22.18 19.07 15.01
CA LEU A 102 -21.09 18.37 14.32
C LEU A 102 -21.05 18.71 12.83
N GLU A 103 -22.21 18.86 12.18
CA GLU A 103 -22.30 19.18 10.75
C GLU A 103 -21.69 20.54 10.40
N MET A 104 -21.67 21.48 11.35
CA MET A 104 -21.10 22.82 11.14
C MET A 104 -19.59 22.80 10.93
N HIS A 105 -18.91 21.69 11.28
CA HIS A 105 -17.47 21.55 11.12
C HIS A 105 -17.06 21.06 9.73
N LEU A 106 -18.01 20.74 8.84
CA LEU A 106 -17.71 20.18 7.51
C LEU A 106 -16.66 21.00 6.72
N PRO A 107 -16.77 22.34 6.59
CA PRO A 107 -15.81 23.11 5.78
C PRO A 107 -14.37 23.05 6.32
N GLU A 108 -14.22 23.03 7.64
CA GLU A 108 -12.90 22.90 8.30
C GLU A 108 -12.32 21.49 8.08
N LEU A 109 -13.15 20.47 8.18
CA LEU A 109 -12.74 19.08 8.00
C LEU A 109 -12.38 18.79 6.53
N GLU A 110 -13.11 19.35 5.57
CA GLU A 110 -12.78 19.29 4.14
C GLU A 110 -11.41 19.92 3.86
N HIS A 111 -11.10 21.05 4.50
CA HIS A 111 -9.79 21.67 4.40
C HIS A 111 -8.68 20.75 4.96
N HIS A 112 -8.89 20.13 6.11
CA HIS A 112 -7.95 19.16 6.67
C HIS A 112 -7.78 17.92 5.77
N ALA A 113 -8.86 17.39 5.20
CA ALA A 113 -8.81 16.27 4.27
C ALA A 113 -8.02 16.61 3.00
N ALA A 114 -8.15 17.83 2.48
CA ALA A 114 -7.37 18.31 1.34
C ALA A 114 -5.86 18.41 1.68
N LEU A 115 -5.51 18.92 2.86
CA LEU A 115 -4.11 18.96 3.32
C LEU A 115 -3.53 17.56 3.50
N ILE A 116 -4.28 16.64 4.10
CA ILE A 116 -3.88 15.24 4.26
C ILE A 116 -3.64 14.60 2.89
N SER A 117 -4.55 14.82 1.94
CA SER A 117 -4.43 14.29 0.58
C SER A 117 -3.16 14.81 -0.11
N TYR A 118 -2.89 16.11 -0.01
CA TYR A 118 -1.68 16.72 -0.54
C TYR A 118 -0.41 16.12 0.09
N THR A 119 -0.38 15.96 1.42
CA THR A 119 0.77 15.37 2.12
C THR A 119 0.99 13.90 1.73
N LEU A 120 -0.07 13.10 1.60
CA LEU A 120 0.01 11.71 1.18
C LEU A 120 0.52 11.59 -0.26
N GLU A 121 0.02 12.44 -1.17
CA GLU A 121 0.46 12.46 -2.56
C GLU A 121 1.94 12.83 -2.67
N HIS A 122 2.41 13.81 -1.91
CA HIS A 122 3.83 14.17 -1.87
C HIS A 122 4.68 13.02 -1.30
N ALA A 123 4.26 12.43 -0.17
CA ALA A 123 4.99 11.32 0.44
C ALA A 123 5.09 10.09 -0.49
N LEU A 124 4.07 9.80 -1.29
CA LEU A 124 4.13 8.74 -2.30
C LEU A 124 5.16 9.04 -3.41
N ARG A 125 5.22 10.29 -3.88
CA ARG A 125 6.20 10.73 -4.89
C ARG A 125 7.62 10.69 -4.34
N ASP A 126 7.81 11.15 -3.10
CA ASP A 126 9.10 11.12 -2.41
C ASP A 126 9.57 9.67 -2.21
N ALA A 127 8.67 8.77 -1.78
CA ALA A 127 8.99 7.35 -1.67
C ALA A 127 9.41 6.74 -3.02
N GLN A 128 8.75 7.12 -4.12
CA GLN A 128 9.13 6.68 -5.47
C GLN A 128 10.51 7.20 -5.87
N GLN A 129 10.79 8.48 -5.65
CA GLN A 129 12.09 9.07 -5.98
C GLN A 129 13.21 8.46 -5.13
N GLN A 130 12.97 8.29 -3.83
CA GLN A 130 13.96 7.73 -2.92
C GLN A 130 14.32 6.28 -3.27
N ARG A 131 13.38 5.45 -3.76
CA ARG A 131 13.71 4.11 -4.27
C ARG A 131 14.75 4.15 -5.38
N LEU A 132 14.57 5.04 -6.37
CA LEU A 132 15.51 5.22 -7.47
C LEU A 132 16.88 5.68 -6.96
N THR A 133 16.89 6.68 -6.08
CA THR A 133 18.13 7.20 -5.47
C THR A 133 18.85 6.12 -4.69
N THR A 134 18.18 5.39 -3.79
CA THR A 134 18.76 4.27 -3.04
C THR A 134 19.28 3.20 -4.00
N PHE A 135 18.50 2.82 -5.01
CA PHE A 135 18.94 1.82 -6.00
C PHE A 135 20.19 2.25 -6.77
N ILE A 136 20.32 3.52 -7.17
CA ILE A 136 21.43 4.02 -8.01
C ILE A 136 22.67 4.40 -7.20
N GLU A 137 22.50 5.05 -6.05
CA GLU A 137 23.60 5.72 -5.33
C GLU A 137 24.14 4.94 -4.12
N HIS A 138 23.47 3.87 -3.70
CA HIS A 138 23.92 3.07 -2.56
C HIS A 138 25.37 2.54 -2.73
N PRO A 139 26.22 2.61 -1.69
CA PRO A 139 27.65 2.30 -1.82
C PRO A 139 27.95 0.81 -2.00
N ASP A 140 27.12 -0.08 -1.47
CA ASP A 140 27.26 -1.53 -1.65
C ASP A 140 26.84 -1.94 -3.07
N ARG A 141 27.82 -2.36 -3.88
CA ARG A 141 27.66 -2.70 -5.30
C ARG A 141 28.44 -3.96 -5.63
N CYS A 142 27.80 -4.89 -6.34
CA CYS A 142 28.48 -6.04 -6.91
C CYS A 142 29.36 -5.61 -8.08
N GLU A 143 30.65 -5.99 -8.06
CA GLU A 143 31.61 -5.64 -9.11
C GLU A 143 31.20 -6.17 -10.49
N ASP A 144 30.65 -7.39 -10.56
CA ASP A 144 30.33 -8.04 -11.83
C ASP A 144 29.06 -7.49 -12.50
N THR A 145 28.05 -7.17 -11.69
CA THR A 145 26.71 -6.80 -12.19
C THR A 145 26.38 -5.32 -12.04
N GLY A 146 27.12 -4.59 -11.21
CA GLY A 146 26.81 -3.21 -10.84
C GLY A 146 25.55 -3.04 -9.98
N LEU A 147 24.84 -4.12 -9.65
CA LEU A 147 23.64 -4.08 -8.83
C LEU A 147 23.96 -3.85 -7.34
N PRO A 148 23.00 -3.32 -6.55
CA PRO A 148 23.10 -3.33 -5.10
C PRO A 148 23.49 -4.70 -4.54
N GLY A 149 24.40 -4.71 -3.58
CA GLY A 149 24.78 -5.94 -2.87
C GLY A 149 23.78 -6.32 -1.77
N ARG A 150 24.25 -7.08 -0.78
CA ARG A 150 23.42 -7.57 0.34
C ARG A 150 23.00 -6.47 1.30
N ASP A 151 23.89 -5.53 1.61
CA ASP A 151 23.58 -4.41 2.49
C ASP A 151 22.64 -3.44 1.77
N GLY A 152 22.89 -3.21 0.48
CA GLY A 152 21.98 -2.41 -0.36
C GLY A 152 20.58 -3.03 -0.49
N TRP A 153 20.48 -4.36 -0.57
CA TRP A 153 19.21 -5.05 -0.52
C TRP A 153 18.46 -4.84 0.81
N GLN A 154 19.18 -4.93 1.93
CA GLN A 154 18.59 -4.76 3.26
C GLN A 154 17.98 -3.35 3.40
N ASP A 155 18.72 -2.32 3.00
CA ASP A 155 18.25 -0.93 3.06
C ASP A 155 17.03 -0.70 2.16
N ILE A 156 17.05 -1.22 0.93
CA ILE A 156 15.91 -1.16 -0.01
C ILE A 156 14.68 -1.86 0.59
N PHE A 157 14.87 -3.05 1.18
CA PHE A 157 13.80 -3.84 1.77
C PHE A 157 13.19 -3.16 3.00
N GLU A 158 14.01 -2.67 3.92
CA GLU A 158 13.57 -1.97 5.13
C GLU A 158 12.81 -0.69 4.78
N GLN A 159 13.34 0.07 3.82
CA GLN A 159 12.69 1.26 3.33
C GLN A 159 11.31 0.95 2.73
N GLU A 160 11.20 -0.12 1.94
CA GLU A 160 9.91 -0.48 1.35
C GLU A 160 8.91 -1.01 2.38
N GLN A 161 9.39 -1.75 3.38
CA GLN A 161 8.54 -2.18 4.50
C GLN A 161 7.96 -0.96 5.25
N GLU A 162 8.76 0.09 5.46
CA GLU A 162 8.26 1.34 6.03
C GLU A 162 7.23 2.02 5.14
N ASN A 163 7.47 2.06 3.83
CA ASN A 163 6.52 2.61 2.87
C ASN A 163 5.19 1.85 2.91
N CYS A 164 5.23 0.51 2.93
CA CYS A 164 4.03 -0.33 3.02
C CYS A 164 3.23 0.00 4.28
N ARG A 165 3.91 0.07 5.43
CA ARG A 165 3.29 0.37 6.72
C ARG A 165 2.74 1.80 6.80
N SER A 166 3.46 2.78 6.28
CA SER A 166 3.17 4.20 6.48
C SER A 166 2.22 4.77 5.44
N LEU A 167 2.29 4.29 4.19
CA LEU A 167 1.57 4.80 3.02
C LEU A 167 0.57 3.81 2.42
N GLY A 168 0.55 2.56 2.89
CA GLY A 168 -0.35 1.54 2.36
C GLY A 168 -0.05 1.19 0.90
N VAL A 169 1.23 1.22 0.52
CA VAL A 169 1.66 0.59 -0.73
C VAL A 169 1.69 -0.93 -0.52
N GLU A 170 1.41 -1.67 -1.59
CA GLU A 170 1.50 -3.13 -1.59
C GLU A 170 2.66 -3.53 -2.50
N SER A 171 3.63 -4.23 -1.95
CA SER A 171 4.82 -4.62 -2.70
C SER A 171 5.06 -6.12 -2.53
N THR A 172 5.70 -6.75 -3.51
CA THR A 172 6.05 -8.18 -3.44
C THR A 172 7.55 -8.34 -3.58
N VAL A 173 8.14 -9.14 -2.71
CA VAL A 173 9.54 -9.52 -2.76
C VAL A 173 9.66 -10.89 -3.42
N MET A 174 10.67 -11.05 -4.28
CA MET A 174 11.06 -12.34 -4.82
C MET A 174 12.52 -12.61 -4.58
N TYR A 175 12.83 -13.89 -4.39
CA TYR A 175 14.19 -14.38 -4.35
C TYR A 175 14.40 -15.33 -5.52
N LEU A 176 15.34 -14.97 -6.39
CA LEU A 176 15.78 -15.79 -7.50
C LEU A 176 17.06 -16.51 -7.12
N HIS A 177 17.11 -17.81 -7.39
CA HIS A 177 18.32 -18.62 -7.29
C HIS A 177 18.55 -19.38 -8.60
N ALA A 178 19.70 -19.16 -9.23
CA ALA A 178 20.15 -19.88 -10.41
C ALA A 178 21.30 -20.85 -10.07
N ALA A 179 21.60 -21.77 -10.99
CA ALA A 179 22.72 -22.71 -10.86
C ALA A 179 24.07 -21.97 -10.75
N GLU A 180 25.05 -22.55 -10.06
CA GLU A 180 26.35 -21.90 -9.79
C GLU A 180 27.17 -21.58 -11.06
N ASP A 181 26.97 -22.33 -12.14
CA ASP A 181 27.63 -22.15 -13.42
C ASP A 181 26.92 -21.15 -14.36
N ALA A 182 25.77 -20.61 -13.94
CA ALA A 182 25.07 -19.59 -14.69
C ALA A 182 25.82 -18.25 -14.65
N ASP A 183 25.68 -17.47 -15.72
CA ASP A 183 26.30 -16.15 -15.84
C ASP A 183 25.42 -15.09 -15.14
N SER A 184 25.90 -14.57 -14.00
CA SER A 184 25.19 -13.56 -13.20
C SER A 184 24.92 -12.27 -13.97
N LEU A 185 25.79 -11.88 -14.92
CA LEU A 185 25.60 -10.67 -15.72
C LEU A 185 24.43 -10.87 -16.69
N VAL A 186 24.34 -12.04 -17.33
CA VAL A 186 23.21 -12.37 -18.22
C VAL A 186 21.89 -12.44 -17.45
N ILE A 187 21.91 -12.91 -16.20
CA ILE A 187 20.73 -12.88 -15.31
C ILE A 187 20.35 -11.43 -15.00
N ALA A 188 21.30 -10.60 -14.56
CA ALA A 188 21.09 -9.19 -14.25
C ALA A 188 20.49 -8.42 -15.44
N ASP A 189 21.06 -8.59 -16.64
CA ASP A 189 20.55 -7.97 -17.88
C ASP A 189 19.11 -8.43 -18.21
N SER A 190 18.80 -9.71 -17.95
CA SER A 190 17.45 -10.24 -18.17
C SER A 190 16.45 -9.64 -17.19
N LEU A 191 16.84 -9.47 -15.93
CA LEU A 191 16.01 -8.83 -14.91
C LEU A 191 15.81 -7.35 -15.25
N ALA A 192 16.87 -6.61 -15.60
CA ALA A 192 16.77 -5.21 -16.00
C ALA A 192 15.85 -4.98 -17.20
N ALA A 193 15.80 -5.92 -18.16
CA ALA A 193 14.90 -5.84 -19.31
C ALA A 193 13.42 -6.16 -19.00
N LEU A 194 13.14 -6.81 -17.87
CA LEU A 194 11.79 -7.26 -17.49
C LEU A 194 11.16 -6.41 -16.39
N LEU A 195 11.98 -5.83 -15.51
CA LEU A 195 11.58 -5.01 -14.38
C LEU A 195 11.28 -3.57 -14.83
N ARG A 196 10.38 -2.90 -14.11
CA ARG A 196 10.03 -1.49 -14.34
C ARG A 196 10.99 -0.59 -13.56
N ASP A 197 11.04 0.68 -13.93
CA ASP A 197 11.87 1.69 -13.25
C ASP A 197 11.61 1.79 -11.73
N GLN A 198 10.40 1.48 -11.29
CA GLN A 198 10.00 1.49 -9.87
C GLN A 198 10.31 0.20 -9.11
N ASP A 199 10.67 -0.87 -9.82
CA ASP A 199 11.07 -2.14 -9.22
C ASP A 199 12.57 -2.08 -8.88
N SER A 200 13.01 -2.87 -7.90
CA SER A 200 14.43 -2.91 -7.49
C SER A 200 14.96 -4.34 -7.58
N VAL A 201 16.26 -4.46 -7.85
CA VAL A 201 16.95 -5.75 -7.89
C VAL A 201 18.30 -5.64 -7.19
N ALA A 202 18.71 -6.66 -6.47
CA ALA A 202 19.99 -6.71 -5.80
C ALA A 202 20.67 -8.06 -6.02
N HIS A 203 21.98 -8.07 -6.11
CA HIS A 203 22.79 -9.27 -6.18
C HIS A 203 23.25 -9.65 -4.77
N LEU A 204 22.70 -10.75 -4.23
CA LEU A 204 22.92 -11.20 -2.85
C LEU A 204 24.18 -12.08 -2.68
N GLY A 205 24.85 -12.40 -3.79
CA GLY A 205 26.05 -13.24 -3.87
C GLY A 205 25.84 -14.52 -4.68
N GLY A 206 26.88 -14.91 -5.41
CA GLY A 206 26.84 -16.08 -6.29
C GLY A 206 25.83 -15.91 -7.43
N ASN A 207 24.78 -16.73 -7.44
CA ASN A 207 23.69 -16.63 -8.41
C ASN A 207 22.35 -16.45 -7.70
N GLN A 208 22.33 -15.55 -6.72
CA GLN A 208 21.17 -15.20 -5.89
C GLN A 208 20.82 -13.73 -6.05
N PHE A 209 19.55 -13.46 -6.35
CA PHE A 209 19.05 -12.10 -6.55
C PHE A 209 17.81 -11.85 -5.69
N GLY A 210 17.78 -10.70 -5.03
CA GLY A 210 16.58 -10.14 -4.43
C GLY A 210 15.89 -9.24 -5.45
N ILE A 211 14.57 -9.35 -5.57
CA ILE A 211 13.76 -8.56 -6.48
C ILE A 211 12.62 -7.96 -5.67
N LEU A 212 12.44 -6.66 -5.73
CA LEU A 212 11.33 -5.94 -5.11
C LEU A 212 10.42 -5.39 -6.20
N LEU A 213 9.18 -5.87 -6.23
CA LEU A 213 8.15 -5.40 -7.15
C LEU A 213 7.22 -4.42 -6.43
N THR A 214 7.33 -3.15 -6.77
CA THR A 214 6.58 -2.07 -6.11
C THR A 214 5.17 -1.98 -6.68
N ASP A 215 4.17 -1.67 -5.84
CA ASP A 215 2.74 -1.55 -6.23
C ASP A 215 2.25 -2.81 -6.97
N THR A 216 2.61 -3.98 -6.44
CA THR A 216 2.42 -5.28 -7.08
C THR A 216 1.90 -6.30 -6.08
N ASP A 217 0.62 -6.66 -6.25
CA ASP A 217 -0.02 -7.76 -5.56
C ASP A 217 0.56 -9.13 -5.94
N HIS A 218 0.25 -10.14 -5.13
CA HIS A 218 0.75 -11.51 -5.30
C HIS A 218 0.41 -12.12 -6.68
N ASN A 219 -0.75 -11.81 -7.27
CA ASN A 219 -1.16 -12.36 -8.56
C ASN A 219 -0.40 -11.72 -9.73
N LYS A 220 -0.16 -10.40 -9.67
CA LYS A 220 0.70 -9.68 -10.62
C LYS A 220 2.14 -10.17 -10.51
N ALA A 221 2.62 -10.37 -9.28
CA ALA A 221 3.93 -10.91 -9.00
C ALA A 221 4.11 -12.31 -9.61
N ALA A 222 3.15 -13.22 -9.44
CA ALA A 222 3.17 -14.54 -10.07
C ALA A 222 3.39 -14.48 -11.59
N ARG A 223 2.67 -13.59 -12.29
CA ARG A 223 2.83 -13.38 -13.74
C ARG A 223 4.22 -12.85 -14.11
N ILE A 224 4.80 -11.99 -13.30
CA ILE A 224 6.16 -11.46 -13.52
C ILE A 224 7.20 -12.57 -13.30
N ALA A 225 7.04 -13.40 -12.27
CA ALA A 225 7.92 -14.54 -12.04
C ALA A 225 7.89 -15.56 -13.17
N ASP A 226 6.72 -15.83 -13.76
CA ASP A 226 6.61 -16.70 -14.94
C ASP A 226 7.37 -16.11 -16.13
N ARG A 227 7.23 -14.82 -16.41
CA ARG A 227 7.99 -14.13 -17.46
C ARG A 227 9.51 -14.18 -17.23
N ILE A 228 9.96 -13.99 -15.99
CA ILE A 228 11.38 -14.11 -15.62
C ILE A 228 11.86 -15.54 -15.88
N ARG A 229 11.09 -16.54 -15.46
CA ARG A 229 11.45 -17.96 -15.65
C ARG A 229 11.54 -18.30 -17.14
N ASP A 230 10.58 -17.86 -17.95
CA ASP A 230 10.56 -18.13 -19.38
C ASP A 230 11.75 -17.47 -20.09
N ALA A 231 12.06 -16.21 -19.76
CA ALA A 231 13.18 -15.48 -20.34
C ALA A 231 14.54 -16.13 -20.03
N LEU A 232 14.73 -16.60 -18.80
CA LEU A 232 15.99 -17.25 -18.38
C LEU A 232 16.08 -18.68 -18.92
N ASN A 233 14.97 -19.42 -18.97
CA ASN A 233 14.91 -20.73 -19.60
C ASN A 233 15.24 -20.67 -21.10
N ALA A 234 14.79 -19.63 -21.81
CA ALA A 234 15.13 -19.42 -23.22
C ALA A 234 16.66 -19.23 -23.44
N LYS A 235 17.36 -18.75 -22.41
CA LYS A 235 18.82 -18.63 -22.37
C LYS A 235 19.52 -19.88 -21.79
N ARG A 236 18.77 -20.98 -21.60
CA ARG A 236 19.23 -22.25 -21.01
C ARG A 236 19.70 -22.14 -19.55
N MET A 237 19.17 -21.18 -18.81
CA MET A 237 19.43 -21.02 -17.38
C MET A 237 18.22 -21.49 -16.58
N LEU A 238 18.41 -22.51 -15.74
CA LEU A 238 17.38 -22.98 -14.82
C LEU A 238 17.41 -22.13 -13.55
N VAL A 239 16.23 -21.65 -13.14
CA VAL A 239 16.07 -20.80 -11.95
C VAL A 239 14.94 -21.28 -11.04
N ARG A 240 15.11 -21.01 -9.75
CA ARG A 240 14.06 -21.13 -8.72
C ARG A 240 13.68 -19.74 -8.25
N LEU A 241 12.38 -19.51 -8.10
CA LEU A 241 11.81 -18.25 -7.63
C LEU A 241 10.92 -18.52 -6.41
N HIS A 242 11.20 -17.83 -5.31
CA HIS A 242 10.34 -17.74 -4.14
C HIS A 242 9.72 -16.34 -4.06
N GLN A 243 8.51 -16.19 -3.52
CA GLN A 243 7.84 -14.90 -3.40
C GLN A 243 7.25 -14.71 -2.00
N ASP A 244 7.36 -13.49 -1.48
CA ASP A 244 6.81 -13.07 -0.20
C ASP A 244 6.12 -11.71 -0.38
N SER A 245 4.86 -11.58 0.05
CA SER A 245 4.13 -10.31 -0.02
C SER A 245 4.51 -9.41 1.15
N LEU A 246 4.82 -8.14 0.85
CA LEU A 246 4.93 -7.06 1.81
C LEU A 246 3.61 -6.31 1.85
N THR A 247 2.75 -6.70 2.78
CA THR A 247 1.52 -5.98 3.10
C THR A 247 1.71 -5.11 4.34
N PRO A 248 0.93 -4.04 4.50
CA PRO A 248 0.87 -3.33 5.77
C PRO A 248 0.56 -4.35 6.90
N PRO A 249 1.35 -4.37 7.99
CA PRO A 249 1.08 -5.23 9.14
C PRO A 249 -0.15 -4.76 9.86
#